data_AF-A0A8H4PXG3-F1
#
_entry.id   AF-A0A8H4PXG3-F1
#
_cell.length_a   1.000
_cell.length_b   1.000
_cell.length_c   1.000
_cell.angle_alpha   90.00
_cell.angle_beta   90.00
_cell.angle_gamma   90.00
#
_symmetry.space_group_name_H-M   'P 1'
#
loop_
_entity.id
_entity.type
_entity.pdbx_description
1 polymer ?
#
loop_
_entity_poly.entity_id
_entity_poly.type
_entity_poly.pdbx_seq_one_letter_code
_entity_poly.pdbx_strand_id
1 'polypeptide(L)'
;MYRPSLAGNGLKRLLYGPANSRRRYVTDADVESARKYCFAQLHKSDYDAHLIRRFVPRPVRDAYAALRTLNLELIRLPELVSNPTIGALRLKFWQESIDNTFAGRPPREPICILLHKGLHELQERAGAAKKQSVKFWISRLVKTRGKHMDNRPFASLESLEDYAESTYSTIMYATLALMPVRSTHLDHLASHIGKACGIVAVLRGIPVLASPAQPVVTPSGSVAPRTQEPSLLLPLDVMAEACVKEEEVFRKGPNAKGLQDAVFKVATRANDHLITAREMLGRLKDGDDAGHEFEHQGEAEHVYECNEQRDVPMEIRRSFGVFLEAVPAGQFLESLEKVDFDPFAVKSSGWRLPWKIWQALTEGQLLCSALTHRGTRAAANLRPLVPLLQISRALLWSDTDKPAARVDVVVKMLYELIGIVRPGNIAEVKEIAHIVGSMVLRNGGVVRGISNWGIFSLPKPTSLNQTKHTHGHYFVMRYDASTKVHQDLRTTLRLEPRMIRSAHVKLGDGKLETLSRFGEPVWRGRGTDMVE
;
A
#
# COMPACT_ATOMS: atom_id res chain seq x y z
N MET A 1 18.81 36.80 4.85
CA MET A 1 17.79 35.76 4.57
C MET A 1 18.09 35.15 3.20
N TYR A 2 18.63 33.93 3.19
CA TYR A 2 19.10 33.24 1.99
C TYR A 2 17.92 32.75 1.15
N ARG A 3 17.75 33.30 -0.06
CA ARG A 3 16.80 32.81 -1.07
C ARG A 3 17.36 31.53 -1.72
N PRO A 4 16.63 30.41 -1.74
CA PRO A 4 17.03 29.26 -2.52
C PRO A 4 16.69 29.49 -4.00
N SER A 5 17.70 29.73 -4.83
CA SER A 5 17.57 29.60 -6.28
C SER A 5 17.30 28.13 -6.61
N LEU A 6 16.07 27.78 -6.94
CA LEU A 6 15.76 26.53 -7.61
C LEU A 6 16.39 26.60 -8.99
N ALA A 7 17.52 25.92 -9.17
CA ALA A 7 18.12 25.72 -10.48
C ALA A 7 17.13 24.94 -11.34
N GLY A 8 16.39 25.66 -12.19
CA GLY A 8 15.63 25.12 -13.31
C GLY A 8 16.60 24.52 -14.34
N ASN A 9 17.20 23.38 -14.02
CA ASN A 9 18.09 22.65 -14.93
C ASN A 9 17.33 21.67 -15.83
N GLY A 10 16.02 21.48 -15.62
CA GLY A 10 15.20 20.56 -16.43
C GLY A 10 14.95 21.02 -17.88
N LEU A 11 15.07 22.33 -18.16
CA LEU A 11 14.75 22.90 -19.50
C LEU A 11 15.98 23.26 -20.34
N LYS A 12 17.20 23.28 -19.80
CA LYS A 12 18.42 23.60 -20.57
C LYS A 12 19.01 22.43 -21.36
N ARG A 13 18.40 21.23 -21.33
CA ARG A 13 18.92 20.03 -22.03
C ARG A 13 18.18 19.65 -23.32
N LEU A 14 17.21 20.45 -23.77
CA LEU A 14 16.49 20.22 -25.04
C LEU A 14 17.15 20.86 -26.27
N LEU A 15 18.31 21.50 -26.14
CA LEU A 15 19.07 21.98 -27.29
C LEU A 15 20.09 20.92 -27.69
N TYR A 16 19.91 20.37 -28.89
CA TYR A 16 20.90 19.58 -29.62
C TYR A 16 22.22 20.37 -29.71
N GLY A 17 23.13 20.13 -28.78
CA GLY A 17 24.55 20.50 -28.93
C GLY A 17 25.24 19.53 -29.90
N PRO A 18 26.28 19.99 -30.62
CA PRO A 18 26.94 19.20 -31.67
C PRO A 18 27.49 17.89 -31.10
N ALA A 19 27.56 16.88 -31.95
CA ALA A 19 27.95 15.51 -31.65
C ALA A 19 29.43 15.40 -31.21
N ASN A 20 29.77 15.91 -30.03
CA ASN A 20 31.01 15.58 -29.35
C ASN A 20 30.97 14.09 -29.00
N SER A 21 31.93 13.33 -29.52
CA SER A 21 32.18 11.90 -29.23
C SER A 21 31.78 11.54 -27.80
N ARG A 22 30.54 11.06 -27.62
CA ARG A 22 29.97 10.84 -26.28
C ARG A 22 30.51 9.53 -25.77
N ARG A 23 31.48 9.60 -24.86
CA ARG A 23 31.91 8.48 -24.00
C ARG A 23 30.68 7.67 -23.55
N ARG A 24 30.60 6.41 -24.01
CA ARG A 24 29.46 5.49 -23.79
C ARG A 24 29.54 4.71 -22.47
N TYR A 25 30.67 4.74 -21.79
CA TYR A 25 30.87 3.99 -20.54
C TYR A 25 30.75 4.90 -19.31
N VAL A 26 30.20 4.35 -18.23
CA VAL A 26 30.05 5.00 -16.91
C VAL A 26 31.35 4.86 -16.13
N THR A 27 31.84 5.94 -15.54
CA THR A 27 33.03 5.92 -14.68
C THR A 27 32.69 6.04 -13.19
N ASP A 28 33.63 5.70 -12.32
CA ASP A 28 33.49 5.91 -10.88
C ASP A 28 33.27 7.38 -10.50
N ALA A 29 33.84 8.31 -11.28
CA ALA A 29 33.60 9.75 -11.11
C ALA A 29 32.15 10.12 -11.46
N ASP A 30 31.59 9.54 -12.52
CA ASP A 30 30.17 9.72 -12.87
C ASP A 30 29.25 9.18 -11.78
N VAL A 31 29.58 8.00 -11.23
CA VAL A 31 28.87 7.38 -10.11
C VAL A 31 28.92 8.26 -8.86
N GLU A 32 30.09 8.77 -8.48
CA GLU A 32 30.23 9.61 -7.28
C GLU A 32 29.47 10.94 -7.44
N SER A 33 29.54 11.56 -8.61
CA SER A 33 28.73 12.75 -8.94
C SER A 33 27.24 12.46 -8.85
N ALA A 34 26.79 11.34 -9.42
CA ALA A 34 25.40 10.89 -9.36
C ALA A 34 24.93 10.61 -7.93
N ARG A 35 25.78 9.97 -7.11
CA ARG A 35 25.52 9.71 -5.70
C ARG A 35 25.35 11.01 -4.92
N LYS A 36 26.27 11.98 -5.09
CA LYS A 36 26.17 13.31 -4.47
C LYS A 36 24.87 14.01 -4.85
N TYR A 37 24.48 13.96 -6.13
CA TYR A 37 23.22 14.52 -6.61
C TYR A 37 22.01 13.90 -5.90
N CYS A 38 21.85 12.57 -5.96
CA CYS A 38 20.71 11.88 -5.33
C CYS A 38 20.67 12.15 -3.83
N PHE A 39 21.82 12.15 -3.15
CA PHE A 39 21.89 12.40 -1.71
C PHE A 39 21.48 13.83 -1.34
N ALA A 40 21.86 14.81 -2.15
CA ALA A 40 21.45 16.20 -1.99
C ALA A 40 19.94 16.39 -2.22
N GLN A 41 19.38 15.72 -3.24
CA GLN A 41 17.93 15.75 -3.50
C GLN A 41 17.13 15.18 -2.34
N LEU A 42 17.52 14.02 -1.81
CA LEU A 42 16.88 13.42 -0.64
C LEU A 42 17.02 14.31 0.59
N HIS A 43 18.23 14.80 0.88
CA HIS A 43 18.43 15.69 2.03
C HIS A 43 17.52 16.92 2.00
N LYS A 44 17.30 17.49 0.81
CA LYS A 44 16.49 18.70 0.62
C LYS A 44 14.98 18.42 0.61
N SER A 45 14.56 17.26 0.10
CA SER A 45 13.17 17.05 -0.36
C SER A 45 12.50 15.79 0.16
N ASP A 46 13.27 14.84 0.69
CA ASP A 46 12.82 13.59 1.30
C ASP A 46 13.76 13.25 2.44
N TYR A 47 13.66 14.07 3.50
CA TYR A 47 14.54 13.96 4.66
C TYR A 47 14.36 12.61 5.38
N ASP A 48 13.15 12.06 5.34
CA ASP A 48 12.82 10.72 5.84
C ASP A 48 13.70 9.67 5.16
N ALA A 49 13.69 9.61 3.83
CA ALA A 49 14.55 8.70 3.07
C ALA A 49 16.05 9.00 3.22
N HIS A 50 16.43 10.27 3.41
CA HIS A 50 17.82 10.64 3.69
C HIS A 50 18.34 9.97 4.97
N LEU A 51 17.51 9.90 6.03
CA LEU A 51 17.84 9.23 7.27
C LEU A 51 17.83 7.70 7.10
N ILE A 52 16.76 7.16 6.53
CA ILE A 52 16.54 5.71 6.38
C ILE A 52 17.61 5.05 5.51
N ARG A 53 18.08 5.73 4.45
CA ARG A 53 19.14 5.24 3.55
C ARG A 53 20.36 4.70 4.30
N ARG A 54 20.71 5.29 5.45
CA ARG A 54 21.88 4.90 6.24
C ARG A 54 21.75 3.49 6.85
N PHE A 55 20.52 2.99 6.97
CA PHE A 55 20.18 1.71 7.59
C PHE A 55 19.77 0.65 6.56
N VAL A 56 19.46 1.04 5.33
CA VAL A 56 19.36 0.12 4.20
C VAL A 56 20.70 -0.62 4.02
N PRO A 57 20.72 -1.92 3.70
CA PRO A 57 21.96 -2.68 3.51
C PRO A 57 22.91 -2.02 2.50
N ARG A 58 24.21 -1.96 2.83
CA ARG A 58 25.23 -1.25 2.03
C ARG A 58 25.15 -1.50 0.52
N PRO A 59 24.99 -2.75 0.02
CA PRO A 59 24.95 -3.02 -1.42
C PRO A 59 23.71 -2.48 -2.14
N VAL A 60 22.69 -2.03 -1.41
CA VAL A 60 21.41 -1.57 -1.97
C VAL A 60 21.18 -0.07 -1.75
N ARG A 61 22.02 0.61 -0.95
CA ARG A 61 21.85 2.03 -0.58
C ARG A 61 21.81 2.97 -1.79
N ASP A 62 22.68 2.75 -2.78
CA ASP A 62 22.75 3.57 -3.98
C ASP A 62 21.48 3.40 -4.83
N ALA A 63 21.04 2.16 -5.03
CA ALA A 63 19.83 1.86 -5.76
C ALA A 63 18.58 2.39 -5.04
N TYR A 64 18.49 2.22 -3.72
CA TYR A 64 17.44 2.84 -2.89
C TYR A 64 17.43 4.36 -3.05
N ALA A 65 18.59 5.03 -3.00
CA ALA A 65 18.67 6.46 -3.19
C ALA A 65 18.21 6.90 -4.59
N ALA A 66 18.57 6.13 -5.62
CA ALA A 66 18.09 6.37 -6.99
C ALA A 66 16.57 6.20 -7.09
N LEU A 67 16.00 5.13 -6.53
CA LEU A 67 14.55 4.87 -6.52
C LEU A 67 13.77 5.98 -5.81
N ARG A 68 14.23 6.40 -4.62
CA ARG A 68 13.60 7.50 -3.88
C ARG A 68 13.70 8.83 -4.62
N THR A 69 14.84 9.10 -5.26
CA THR A 69 15.01 10.32 -6.08
C THR A 69 14.13 10.28 -7.32
N LEU A 70 13.98 9.12 -7.98
CA LEU A 70 13.05 8.94 -9.10
C LEU A 70 11.61 9.23 -8.67
N ASN A 71 11.19 8.70 -7.52
CA ASN A 71 9.87 8.97 -6.97
C ASN A 71 9.63 10.47 -6.75
N LEU A 72 10.63 11.21 -6.25
CA LEU A 72 10.55 12.67 -6.10
C LEU A 72 10.38 13.39 -7.44
N GLU A 73 11.14 13.00 -8.47
CA GLU A 73 10.99 13.59 -9.81
C GLU A 73 9.59 13.32 -10.37
N LEU A 74 9.08 12.09 -10.24
CA LEU A 74 7.75 11.71 -10.74
C LEU A 74 6.61 12.41 -9.99
N ILE A 75 6.69 12.53 -8.66
CA ILE A 75 5.68 13.24 -7.84
C ILE A 75 5.57 14.72 -8.24
N ARG A 76 6.69 15.35 -8.62
CA ARG A 76 6.73 16.78 -8.98
C ARG A 76 6.23 17.07 -10.40
N LEU A 77 6.13 16.06 -11.26
CA LEU A 77 5.79 16.29 -12.67
C LEU A 77 4.45 17.04 -12.86
N PRO A 78 3.35 16.70 -12.16
CA PRO A 78 2.09 17.43 -12.26
C PRO A 78 2.23 18.92 -11.89
N GLU A 79 3.11 19.25 -10.95
CA GLU A 79 3.35 20.64 -10.51
C GLU A 79 4.28 21.44 -11.43
N LEU A 80 5.10 20.75 -12.22
CA LEU A 80 6.09 21.36 -13.10
C LEU A 80 5.60 21.55 -14.53
N VAL A 81 4.50 20.89 -14.91
CA VAL A 81 4.08 20.82 -16.30
C VAL A 81 2.58 21.10 -16.45
N SER A 82 2.25 22.32 -16.88
CA SER A 82 0.86 22.72 -17.16
C SER A 82 0.32 22.18 -18.48
N ASN A 83 1.19 21.75 -19.41
CA ASN A 83 0.77 21.24 -20.72
C ASN A 83 0.78 19.70 -20.72
N PRO A 84 -0.37 19.02 -20.88
CA PRO A 84 -0.45 17.55 -20.84
C PRO A 84 0.50 16.84 -21.80
N THR A 85 0.75 17.40 -22.99
CA THR A 85 1.67 16.84 -23.99
C THR A 85 3.12 16.87 -23.48
N ILE A 86 3.55 17.95 -22.86
CA ILE A 86 4.88 18.05 -22.25
C ILE A 86 5.01 17.04 -21.09
N GLY A 87 3.93 16.83 -20.34
CA GLY A 87 3.87 15.85 -19.26
C GLY A 87 4.09 14.44 -19.78
N ALA A 88 3.33 14.07 -20.82
CA ALA A 88 3.47 12.78 -21.50
C ALA A 88 4.87 12.57 -22.08
N LEU A 89 5.48 13.60 -22.67
CA LEU A 89 6.86 13.53 -23.16
C LEU A 89 7.88 13.27 -22.03
N ARG A 90 7.72 13.90 -20.87
CA ARG A 90 8.59 13.66 -19.70
C ARG A 90 8.42 12.26 -19.11
N LEU A 91 7.19 11.76 -19.03
CA LEU A 91 6.96 10.37 -18.62
C LEU A 91 7.60 9.38 -19.59
N LYS A 92 7.43 9.61 -20.90
CA LYS A 92 8.04 8.78 -21.93
C LYS A 92 9.57 8.82 -21.84
N PHE A 93 10.16 10.00 -21.63
CA PHE A 93 11.59 10.13 -21.36
C PHE A 93 12.03 9.27 -20.17
N TRP A 94 11.28 9.28 -19.05
CA TRP A 94 11.62 8.44 -17.90
C TRP A 94 11.46 6.95 -18.19
N GLN A 95 10.40 6.53 -18.90
CA GLN A 95 10.22 5.14 -19.33
C GLN A 95 11.41 4.67 -20.17
N GLU A 96 11.75 5.41 -21.23
CA GLU A 96 12.88 5.09 -22.11
C GLU A 96 14.23 5.14 -21.36
N SER A 97 14.40 6.07 -20.44
CA SER A 97 15.63 6.20 -19.64
C SER A 97 15.82 4.99 -18.72
N ILE A 98 14.75 4.50 -18.10
CA ILE A 98 14.77 3.29 -17.29
C ILE A 98 15.02 2.06 -18.18
N ASP A 99 14.32 1.92 -19.31
CA ASP A 99 14.54 0.81 -20.24
C ASP A 99 16.00 0.73 -20.74
N ASN A 100 16.57 1.88 -21.13
CA ASN A 100 17.96 1.98 -21.53
C ASN A 100 18.94 1.64 -20.39
N THR A 101 18.61 2.02 -19.16
CA THR A 101 19.38 1.67 -17.96
C THR A 101 19.41 0.15 -17.74
N PHE A 102 18.27 -0.52 -17.86
CA PHE A 102 18.18 -1.98 -17.76
C PHE A 102 18.85 -2.71 -18.94
N ALA A 103 18.92 -2.06 -20.11
CA ALA A 103 19.65 -2.56 -21.27
C ALA A 103 21.18 -2.33 -21.21
N GLY A 104 21.70 -1.86 -20.06
CA GLY A 104 23.14 -1.62 -19.86
C GLY A 104 23.65 -0.35 -20.56
N ARG A 105 22.76 0.56 -20.96
CA ARG A 105 23.08 1.81 -21.66
C ARG A 105 22.45 3.01 -20.93
N PRO A 106 22.78 3.25 -19.65
CA PRO A 106 22.13 4.30 -18.89
C PRO A 106 22.37 5.68 -19.55
N PRO A 107 21.34 6.52 -19.68
CA PRO A 107 21.53 7.91 -20.09
C PRO A 107 22.34 8.67 -19.02
N ARG A 108 22.87 9.85 -19.38
CA ARG A 108 23.63 10.74 -18.48
C ARG A 108 22.74 11.52 -17.51
N GLU A 109 21.83 10.78 -16.90
CA GLU A 109 20.96 11.21 -15.82
C GLU A 109 21.47 10.60 -14.51
N PRO A 110 21.77 11.38 -13.47
CA PRO A 110 22.29 10.88 -12.19
C PRO A 110 21.54 9.67 -11.63
N ILE A 111 20.21 9.69 -11.71
CA ILE A 111 19.34 8.62 -11.23
C ILE A 111 19.63 7.31 -11.99
N CYS A 112 19.71 7.39 -13.33
CA CYS A 112 19.99 6.24 -14.20
C CYS A 112 21.40 5.70 -14.00
N ILE A 113 22.40 6.56 -13.84
CA ILE A 113 23.79 6.16 -13.57
C ILE A 113 23.88 5.39 -12.24
N LEU A 114 23.27 5.94 -11.19
CA LEU A 114 23.31 5.34 -9.85
C LEU A 114 22.52 4.03 -9.78
N LEU A 115 21.35 3.99 -10.45
CA LEU A 115 20.57 2.77 -10.59
C LEU A 115 21.32 1.70 -11.39
N HIS A 116 21.98 2.08 -12.49
CA HIS A 116 22.80 1.16 -13.30
C HIS A 116 23.88 0.49 -12.46
N LYS A 117 24.60 1.26 -11.62
CA LYS A 117 25.59 0.70 -10.69
C LYS A 117 24.95 -0.34 -9.76
N GLY A 118 23.83 0.00 -9.10
CA GLY A 118 23.16 -0.92 -8.19
C GLY A 118 22.66 -2.20 -8.87
N LEU A 119 22.20 -2.08 -10.13
CA LEU A 119 21.81 -3.23 -10.96
C LEU A 119 23.02 -4.08 -11.36
N HIS A 120 24.17 -3.49 -11.64
CA HIS A 120 25.41 -4.22 -11.91
C HIS A 120 25.85 -5.02 -10.67
N GLU A 121 25.92 -4.37 -9.51
CA GLU A 121 26.25 -5.00 -8.22
C GLU A 121 25.24 -6.09 -7.83
N LEU A 122 23.96 -5.96 -8.22
CA LEU A 122 22.97 -7.03 -8.07
C LEU A 122 23.29 -8.23 -8.97
N GLN A 123 23.66 -7.99 -10.24
CA GLN A 123 23.96 -9.07 -11.18
C GLN A 123 25.14 -9.92 -10.70
N GLU A 124 26.20 -9.26 -10.25
CA GLU A 124 27.41 -9.92 -9.74
C GLU A 124 27.11 -10.81 -8.53
N ARG A 125 26.19 -10.38 -7.66
CA ARG A 125 25.85 -11.10 -6.43
C ARG A 125 24.78 -12.18 -6.60
N ALA A 126 23.86 -12.03 -7.57
CA ALA A 126 22.63 -12.82 -7.61
C ALA A 126 22.10 -13.18 -9.02
N GLY A 127 22.83 -12.85 -10.08
CA GLY A 127 22.48 -13.20 -11.46
C GLY A 127 21.47 -12.26 -12.16
N ALA A 128 21.27 -12.49 -13.47
CA ALA A 128 20.51 -11.59 -14.34
C ALA A 128 18.99 -11.65 -14.15
N ALA A 129 18.43 -12.79 -13.73
CA ALA A 129 16.98 -12.96 -13.55
C ALA A 129 16.37 -11.97 -12.56
N LYS A 130 17.13 -11.56 -11.52
CA LYS A 130 16.68 -10.58 -10.54
C LYS A 130 16.49 -9.17 -11.10
N LYS A 131 17.19 -8.81 -12.17
CA LYS A 131 17.03 -7.50 -12.82
C LYS A 131 15.63 -7.31 -13.38
N GLN A 132 14.98 -8.37 -13.87
CA GLN A 132 13.66 -8.25 -14.49
C GLN A 132 12.57 -7.94 -13.48
N SER A 133 12.62 -8.54 -12.29
CA SER A 133 11.67 -8.20 -11.22
C SER A 133 11.80 -6.75 -10.77
N VAL A 134 13.04 -6.26 -10.58
CA VAL A 134 13.29 -4.83 -10.28
C VAL A 134 12.75 -3.93 -11.40
N LYS A 135 12.96 -4.32 -12.67
CA LYS A 135 12.44 -3.58 -13.83
C LYS A 135 10.91 -3.49 -13.81
N PHE A 136 10.23 -4.61 -13.54
CA PHE A 136 8.78 -4.65 -13.45
C PHE A 136 8.24 -3.62 -12.44
N TRP A 137 8.78 -3.63 -11.22
CA TRP A 137 8.36 -2.71 -10.17
C TRP A 137 8.60 -1.24 -10.54
N ILE A 138 9.78 -0.90 -11.05
CA ILE A 138 10.07 0.49 -11.47
C ILE A 138 9.14 0.92 -12.61
N SER A 139 8.90 0.05 -13.60
CA SER A 139 7.96 0.33 -14.69
C SER A 139 6.52 0.49 -14.21
N ARG A 140 6.08 -0.32 -13.23
CA ARG A 140 4.77 -0.17 -12.57
C ARG A 140 4.66 1.21 -11.92
N LEU A 141 5.66 1.63 -11.15
CA LEU A 141 5.69 2.96 -10.52
C LEU A 141 5.54 4.08 -11.56
N VAL A 142 6.38 4.09 -12.60
CA VAL A 142 6.37 5.14 -13.65
C VAL A 142 5.02 5.17 -14.37
N LYS A 143 4.46 4.00 -14.72
CA LYS A 143 3.15 3.88 -15.36
C LYS A 143 2.02 4.39 -14.46
N THR A 144 2.03 4.03 -13.18
CA THR A 144 1.01 4.46 -12.22
C THR A 144 1.03 5.97 -12.01
N ARG A 145 2.22 6.56 -11.81
CA ARG A 145 2.37 8.02 -11.72
C ARG A 145 1.89 8.71 -13.00
N GLY A 146 2.15 8.10 -14.16
CA GLY A 146 1.68 8.63 -15.43
C GLY A 146 0.16 8.68 -15.57
N LYS A 147 -0.55 7.69 -15.02
CA LYS A 147 -2.02 7.65 -15.01
C LYS A 147 -2.66 8.72 -14.10
N HIS A 148 -1.91 9.27 -13.15
CA HIS A 148 -2.39 10.23 -12.16
C HIS A 148 -1.74 11.61 -12.36
N MET A 149 -1.32 11.93 -13.59
CA MET A 149 -0.67 13.20 -13.91
C MET A 149 -1.60 14.40 -13.88
N ASP A 150 -2.91 14.17 -13.96
CA ASP A 150 -3.97 15.18 -13.93
C ASP A 150 -4.39 15.55 -12.50
N ASN A 151 -3.80 14.94 -11.47
CA ASN A 151 -4.17 15.13 -10.07
C ASN A 151 -5.68 14.93 -9.81
N ARG A 152 -6.32 14.03 -10.55
CA ARG A 152 -7.70 13.65 -10.29
C ARG A 152 -7.86 13.08 -8.86
N PRO A 153 -8.94 13.44 -8.13
CA PRO A 153 -9.25 12.80 -6.85
C PRO A 153 -9.47 11.30 -6.98
N PHE A 154 -9.27 10.59 -5.87
CA PHE A 154 -9.52 9.14 -5.78
C PHE A 154 -11.02 8.88 -5.63
N ALA A 155 -11.54 7.88 -6.34
CA ALA A 155 -12.98 7.59 -6.30
C ALA A 155 -13.43 7.05 -4.94
N SER A 156 -12.57 6.24 -4.32
CA SER A 156 -12.81 5.61 -3.02
C SER A 156 -11.54 5.48 -2.20
N LEU A 157 -11.68 5.19 -0.91
CA LEU A 157 -10.55 4.86 -0.04
C LEU A 157 -9.75 3.65 -0.57
N GLU A 158 -10.44 2.64 -1.10
CA GLU A 158 -9.83 1.49 -1.77
C GLU A 158 -8.98 1.91 -2.98
N SER A 159 -9.46 2.84 -3.81
CA SER A 159 -8.67 3.32 -4.96
C SER A 159 -7.40 4.09 -4.55
N LEU A 160 -7.41 4.74 -3.38
CA LEU A 160 -6.23 5.34 -2.79
C LEU A 160 -5.25 4.28 -2.27
N GLU A 161 -5.74 3.17 -1.71
CA GLU A 161 -4.90 2.03 -1.31
C GLU A 161 -4.24 1.35 -2.52
N ASP A 162 -5.00 1.13 -3.60
CA ASP A 162 -4.48 0.59 -4.86
C ASP A 162 -3.38 1.47 -5.45
N TYR A 163 -3.56 2.79 -5.34
CA TYR A 163 -2.55 3.77 -5.74
C TYR A 163 -1.30 3.68 -4.86
N ALA A 164 -1.47 3.60 -3.54
CA ALA A 164 -0.37 3.49 -2.59
C ALA A 164 0.42 2.19 -2.79
N GLU A 165 -0.27 1.08 -3.05
CA GLU A 165 0.30 -0.22 -3.42
C GLU A 165 1.14 -0.13 -4.71
N SER A 166 0.56 0.48 -5.73
CA SER A 166 1.18 0.63 -7.04
C SER A 166 2.23 1.74 -7.12
N THR A 167 2.56 2.40 -5.99
CA THR A 167 3.59 3.43 -5.89
C THR A 167 4.57 3.18 -4.74
N TYR A 168 4.16 3.39 -3.49
CA TYR A 168 5.04 3.30 -2.34
C TYR A 168 5.37 1.84 -1.96
N SER A 169 4.40 0.92 -1.99
CA SER A 169 4.70 -0.52 -1.81
C SER A 169 5.60 -1.04 -2.94
N THR A 170 5.31 -0.64 -4.18
CA THR A 170 6.15 -0.95 -5.35
C THR A 170 7.61 -0.51 -5.20
N ILE A 171 7.89 0.66 -4.59
CA ILE A 171 9.26 1.09 -4.29
C ILE A 171 9.92 0.18 -3.25
N MET A 172 9.17 -0.26 -2.24
CA MET A 172 9.67 -1.21 -1.24
C MET A 172 9.94 -2.58 -1.87
N TYR A 173 9.05 -3.09 -2.73
CA TYR A 173 9.28 -4.33 -3.50
C TYR A 173 10.51 -4.23 -4.38
N ALA A 174 10.68 -3.13 -5.11
CA ALA A 174 11.88 -2.90 -5.90
C ALA A 174 13.15 -2.92 -5.03
N THR A 175 13.08 -2.35 -3.83
CA THR A 175 14.20 -2.34 -2.86
C THR A 175 14.50 -3.73 -2.30
N LEU A 176 13.47 -4.52 -1.97
CA LEU A 176 13.62 -5.91 -1.54
C LEU A 176 14.15 -6.81 -2.67
N ALA A 177 13.70 -6.59 -3.91
CA ALA A 177 14.17 -7.31 -5.09
C ALA A 177 15.66 -7.03 -5.42
N LEU A 178 16.20 -5.89 -4.98
CA LEU A 178 17.63 -5.56 -5.04
C LEU A 178 18.47 -6.30 -3.96
N MET A 179 17.82 -7.03 -3.07
CA MET A 179 18.44 -7.84 -2.02
C MET A 179 18.39 -9.34 -2.35
N PRO A 180 19.27 -10.15 -1.74
CA PRO A 180 19.23 -11.61 -1.87
C PRO A 180 18.14 -12.25 -1.00
N VAL A 181 16.96 -11.65 -0.90
CA VAL A 181 15.80 -12.17 -0.14
C VAL A 181 14.64 -12.40 -1.11
N ARG A 182 13.87 -13.46 -0.88
CA ARG A 182 12.62 -13.75 -1.61
C ARG A 182 11.65 -14.30 -0.60
N SER A 183 10.60 -13.57 -0.29
CA SER A 183 9.74 -13.96 0.82
C SER A 183 8.40 -13.28 0.66
N THR A 184 7.35 -14.08 0.46
CA THR A 184 5.98 -13.57 0.40
C THR A 184 5.61 -12.86 1.69
N HIS A 185 6.19 -13.26 2.83
CA HIS A 185 6.04 -12.57 4.11
C HIS A 185 6.65 -11.16 4.09
N LEU A 186 7.85 -10.99 3.53
CA LEU A 186 8.47 -9.67 3.43
C LEU A 186 7.73 -8.76 2.45
N ASP A 187 7.23 -9.31 1.35
CA ASP A 187 6.40 -8.57 0.40
C ASP A 187 5.07 -8.16 1.06
N HIS A 188 4.44 -9.05 1.80
CA HIS A 188 3.21 -8.73 2.52
C HIS A 188 3.43 -7.63 3.58
N LEU A 189 4.54 -7.67 4.32
CA LEU A 189 4.95 -6.56 5.21
C LEU A 189 5.17 -5.26 4.43
N ALA A 190 5.87 -5.33 3.30
CA ALA A 190 6.12 -4.17 2.44
C ALA A 190 4.83 -3.60 1.84
N SER A 191 3.81 -4.43 1.56
CA SER A 191 2.50 -3.98 1.09
C SER A 191 1.82 -3.08 2.11
N HIS A 192 1.68 -3.55 3.35
CA HIS A 192 1.03 -2.76 4.40
C HIS A 192 1.80 -1.49 4.72
N ILE A 193 3.13 -1.56 4.88
CA ILE A 193 3.94 -0.38 5.17
C ILE A 193 3.90 0.61 3.98
N GLY A 194 3.99 0.10 2.75
CA GLY A 194 3.94 0.92 1.54
C GLY A 194 2.59 1.61 1.35
N LYS A 195 1.48 0.90 1.57
CA LYS A 195 0.13 1.48 1.57
C LYS A 195 0.00 2.60 2.59
N ALA A 196 0.43 2.37 3.84
CA ALA A 196 0.44 3.40 4.88
C ALA A 196 1.28 4.63 4.48
N CYS A 197 2.49 4.43 3.93
CA CYS A 197 3.36 5.50 3.46
C CYS A 197 2.73 6.31 2.32
N GLY A 198 2.05 5.65 1.37
CA GLY A 198 1.39 6.31 0.25
C GLY A 198 0.19 7.14 0.66
N ILE A 199 -0.65 6.61 1.57
CA ILE A 199 -1.76 7.37 2.14
C ILE A 199 -1.24 8.59 2.92
N VAL A 200 -0.21 8.39 3.76
CA VAL A 200 0.43 9.49 4.49
C VAL A 200 1.03 10.54 3.55
N ALA A 201 1.60 10.15 2.42
CA ALA A 201 2.10 11.09 1.43
C ALA A 201 1.00 11.95 0.81
N VAL A 202 -0.19 11.38 0.56
CA VAL A 202 -1.37 12.13 0.11
C VAL A 202 -1.82 13.12 1.17
N LEU A 203 -1.92 12.69 2.44
CA LEU A 203 -2.29 13.58 3.57
C LEU A 203 -1.29 14.74 3.75
N ARG A 204 0.01 14.46 3.67
CA ARG A 204 1.09 15.48 3.70
C ARG A 204 1.02 16.45 2.54
N GLY A 205 0.48 16.02 1.40
CA GLY A 205 0.34 16.84 0.20
C GLY A 205 -0.79 17.86 0.27
N ILE A 206 -1.79 17.68 1.16
CA ILE A 206 -2.99 18.53 1.21
C ILE A 206 -2.63 20.03 1.30
N PRO A 207 -1.77 20.49 2.24
CA PRO A 207 -1.49 21.91 2.36
C PRO A 207 -0.79 22.50 1.13
N VAL A 208 0.00 21.68 0.42
CA VAL A 208 0.76 22.11 -0.76
C VAL A 208 -0.14 22.16 -1.99
N LEU A 209 -0.99 21.15 -2.18
CA LEU A 209 -1.83 21.01 -3.37
C LEU A 209 -3.11 21.85 -3.31
N ALA A 210 -3.66 22.08 -2.11
CA ALA A 210 -4.85 22.91 -1.92
C ALA A 210 -4.52 24.42 -1.86
N SER A 211 -3.26 24.79 -1.66
CA SER A 211 -2.85 26.20 -1.61
C SER A 211 -2.99 26.87 -2.99
N PRO A 212 -3.52 28.10 -3.06
CA PRO A 212 -3.61 28.83 -4.31
C PRO A 212 -2.22 29.07 -4.90
N ALA A 213 -2.12 28.93 -6.22
CA ALA A 213 -0.85 29.04 -6.92
C ALA A 213 -0.29 30.46 -6.83
N GLN A 214 0.86 30.63 -6.17
CA GLN A 214 1.49 31.94 -6.05
C GLN A 214 2.06 32.41 -7.41
N PRO A 215 1.93 33.70 -7.76
CA PRO A 215 2.54 34.25 -8.96
C PRO A 215 4.06 34.08 -8.95
N VAL A 216 4.64 33.67 -10.08
CA VAL A 216 6.09 33.50 -10.22
C VAL A 216 6.69 34.76 -10.83
N VAL A 217 7.64 35.37 -10.12
CA VAL A 217 8.49 36.42 -10.70
C VAL A 217 9.49 35.77 -11.64
N THR A 218 9.35 36.02 -12.93
CA THR A 218 10.29 35.54 -13.95
C THR A 218 11.65 36.22 -13.81
N PRO A 219 12.74 35.66 -14.37
CA PRO A 219 14.06 36.32 -14.39
C PRO A 219 14.04 37.72 -15.04
N SER A 220 13.07 37.97 -15.91
CA SER A 220 12.77 39.27 -16.53
C SER A 220 12.03 40.26 -15.62
N GLY A 221 11.72 39.88 -14.37
CA GLY A 221 10.99 40.72 -13.41
C GLY A 221 9.48 40.75 -13.62
N SER A 222 8.94 40.12 -14.67
CA SER A 222 7.49 40.04 -14.89
C SER A 222 6.86 38.99 -13.98
N VAL A 223 5.71 39.33 -13.41
CA VAL A 223 4.89 38.41 -12.62
C VAL A 223 4.04 37.58 -13.57
N ALA A 224 4.37 36.30 -13.73
CA ALA A 224 3.55 35.36 -14.48
C ALA A 224 2.59 34.65 -13.50
N PRO A 225 1.27 34.61 -13.77
CA PRO A 225 0.37 33.78 -12.98
C PRO A 225 0.79 32.31 -13.13
N ARG A 226 0.87 31.57 -12.02
CA ARG A 226 0.91 30.11 -12.11
C ARG A 226 -0.46 29.65 -12.57
N THR A 227 -0.51 28.97 -13.70
CA THR A 227 -1.74 28.38 -14.29
C THR A 227 -2.13 27.05 -13.64
N GLN A 228 -1.57 26.72 -12.48
CA GLN A 228 -1.85 25.44 -11.82
C GLN A 228 -3.11 25.56 -10.97
N GLU A 229 -4.10 24.73 -11.28
CA GLU A 229 -5.31 24.63 -10.47
C GLU A 229 -5.00 23.91 -9.15
N PRO A 230 -5.54 24.39 -8.02
CA PRO A 230 -5.44 23.67 -6.76
C PRO A 230 -6.12 22.30 -6.90
N SER A 231 -5.64 21.31 -6.15
CA SER A 231 -6.17 19.94 -6.19
C SER A 231 -6.29 19.35 -4.80
N LEU A 232 -7.35 18.58 -4.57
CA LEU A 232 -7.56 17.84 -3.33
C LEU A 232 -7.62 16.34 -3.62
N LEU A 233 -6.54 15.63 -3.29
CA LEU A 233 -6.40 14.19 -3.55
C LEU A 233 -7.05 13.32 -2.47
N LEU A 234 -8.06 13.80 -1.75
CA LEU A 234 -8.80 12.97 -0.80
C LEU A 234 -9.80 12.06 -1.55
N PRO A 235 -10.14 10.87 -1.00
CA PRO A 235 -11.17 10.02 -1.57
C PRO A 235 -12.55 10.71 -1.60
N LEU A 236 -13.23 10.63 -2.74
CA LEU A 236 -14.52 11.28 -2.97
C LEU A 236 -15.63 10.70 -2.08
N ASP A 237 -15.62 9.41 -1.80
CA ASP A 237 -16.54 8.75 -0.87
C ASP A 237 -16.39 9.30 0.56
N VAL A 238 -15.15 9.43 1.04
CA VAL A 238 -14.83 9.99 2.35
C VAL A 238 -15.20 11.47 2.42
N MET A 239 -14.90 12.25 1.38
CA MET A 239 -15.30 13.66 1.30
C MET A 239 -16.82 13.81 1.34
N ALA A 240 -17.55 12.98 0.60
CA ALA A 240 -19.01 13.02 0.58
C ALA A 240 -19.61 12.70 1.96
N GLU A 241 -19.11 11.66 2.63
CA GLU A 241 -19.56 11.26 3.97
C GLU A 241 -19.29 12.34 5.02
N ALA A 242 -18.11 12.94 4.98
CA ALA A 242 -17.73 14.04 5.87
C ALA A 242 -18.31 15.40 5.44
N CYS A 243 -19.11 15.45 4.35
CA CYS A 243 -19.70 16.68 3.80
C CYS A 243 -18.67 17.75 3.39
N VAL A 244 -17.48 17.34 2.95
CA VAL A 244 -16.40 18.22 2.50
C VAL A 244 -16.69 18.74 1.10
N LYS A 245 -16.62 20.06 0.93
CA LYS A 245 -16.65 20.73 -0.37
C LYS A 245 -15.25 21.17 -0.75
N GLU A 246 -14.76 20.71 -1.89
CA GLU A 246 -13.40 21.00 -2.38
C GLU A 246 -13.11 22.51 -2.45
N GLU A 247 -14.02 23.29 -3.02
CA GLU A 247 -13.89 24.75 -3.10
C GLU A 247 -13.79 25.43 -1.72
N GLU A 248 -14.43 24.89 -0.69
CA GLU A 248 -14.29 25.43 0.67
C GLU A 248 -12.90 25.16 1.24
N VAL A 249 -12.31 24.00 0.94
CA VAL A 249 -10.93 23.68 1.32
C VAL A 249 -9.96 24.66 0.65
N PHE A 250 -10.15 24.96 -0.64
CA PHE A 250 -9.28 25.90 -1.36
C PHE A 250 -9.37 27.34 -0.83
N ARG A 251 -10.56 27.78 -0.40
CA ARG A 251 -10.77 29.15 0.09
C ARG A 251 -10.47 29.34 1.56
N LYS A 252 -10.87 28.37 2.39
CA LYS A 252 -10.88 28.47 3.85
C LYS A 252 -9.80 27.62 4.51
N GLY A 253 -9.11 26.77 3.74
CA GLY A 253 -8.07 25.87 4.22
C GLY A 253 -8.56 25.01 5.40
N PRO A 254 -7.92 25.11 6.58
CA PRO A 254 -8.30 24.31 7.75
C PRO A 254 -9.72 24.59 8.26
N ASN A 255 -10.32 25.74 7.92
CA ASN A 255 -11.67 26.08 8.38
C ASN A 255 -12.79 25.52 7.48
N ALA A 256 -12.45 24.67 6.50
CA ALA A 256 -13.43 23.99 5.67
C ALA A 256 -14.17 22.92 6.48
N LYS A 257 -15.50 22.94 6.43
CA LYS A 257 -16.34 22.02 7.21
C LYS A 257 -16.07 20.57 6.80
N GLY A 258 -15.88 19.71 7.81
CA GLY A 258 -15.69 18.27 7.63
C GLY A 258 -14.30 17.84 7.16
N LEU A 259 -13.37 18.78 6.91
CA LEU A 259 -12.04 18.44 6.41
C LEU A 259 -11.26 17.57 7.40
N GLN A 260 -11.28 17.92 8.68
CA GLN A 260 -10.62 17.17 9.74
C GLN A 260 -11.21 15.77 9.86
N ASP A 261 -12.53 15.62 9.77
CA ASP A 261 -13.21 14.31 9.81
C ASP A 261 -12.80 13.43 8.61
N ALA A 262 -12.72 14.00 7.41
CA ALA A 262 -12.24 13.30 6.22
C ALA A 262 -10.76 12.88 6.37
N VAL A 263 -9.91 13.79 6.85
CA VAL A 263 -8.50 13.52 7.11
C VAL A 263 -8.33 12.44 8.19
N PHE A 264 -9.13 12.50 9.26
CA PHE A 264 -9.18 11.48 10.31
C PHE A 264 -9.51 10.10 9.75
N LYS A 265 -10.54 10.00 8.90
CA LYS A 265 -10.94 8.73 8.30
C LYS A 265 -9.84 8.12 7.42
N VAL A 266 -9.21 8.95 6.57
CA VAL A 266 -8.08 8.50 5.72
C VAL A 266 -6.83 8.17 6.57
N ALA A 267 -6.53 8.95 7.60
CA ALA A 267 -5.42 8.72 8.52
C ALA A 267 -5.59 7.43 9.33
N THR A 268 -6.81 7.12 9.76
CA THR A 268 -7.17 5.88 10.44
C THR A 268 -6.81 4.69 9.56
N ARG A 269 -7.15 4.74 8.27
CA ARG A 269 -6.80 3.64 7.34
C ARG A 269 -5.30 3.42 7.19
N ALA A 270 -4.52 4.50 7.13
CA ALA A 270 -3.07 4.40 7.12
C ALA A 270 -2.53 3.78 8.42
N ASN A 271 -3.11 4.15 9.57
CA ASN A 271 -2.75 3.60 10.87
C ASN A 271 -3.09 2.10 10.98
N ASP A 272 -4.25 1.68 10.47
CA ASP A 272 -4.64 0.26 10.43
C ASP A 272 -3.59 -0.58 9.72
N HIS A 273 -3.09 -0.13 8.58
CA HIS A 273 -1.99 -0.80 7.89
C HIS A 273 -0.70 -0.88 8.72
N LEU A 274 -0.35 0.16 9.49
CA LEU A 274 0.81 0.11 10.39
C LEU A 274 0.59 -0.84 11.57
N ILE A 275 -0.64 -0.93 12.09
CA ILE A 275 -1.00 -1.90 13.13
C ILE A 275 -0.88 -3.32 12.57
N THR A 276 -1.51 -3.60 11.43
CA THR A 276 -1.43 -4.92 10.77
C THR A 276 0.01 -5.31 10.47
N ALA A 277 0.84 -4.40 9.93
CA ALA A 277 2.25 -4.67 9.68
C ALA A 277 3.02 -5.01 10.97
N ARG A 278 2.68 -4.38 12.10
CA ARG A 278 3.31 -4.65 13.39
C ARG A 278 2.90 -6.00 13.97
N GLU A 279 1.61 -6.29 13.96
CA GLU A 279 1.06 -7.58 14.41
C GLU A 279 1.65 -8.71 13.59
N MET A 280 1.64 -8.57 12.25
CA MET A 280 2.28 -9.50 11.33
C MET A 280 3.77 -9.68 11.64
N LEU A 281 4.51 -8.59 11.85
CA LEU A 281 5.93 -8.69 12.19
C LEU A 281 6.18 -9.38 13.54
N GLY A 282 5.29 -9.21 14.52
CA GLY A 282 5.33 -9.93 15.79
C GLY A 282 5.18 -11.43 15.58
N ARG A 283 4.11 -11.84 14.90
CA ARG A 283 3.83 -13.25 14.57
C ARG A 283 4.99 -13.91 13.81
N LEU A 284 5.50 -13.27 12.77
CA LEU A 284 6.61 -13.80 11.97
C LEU A 284 7.93 -13.93 12.76
N LYS A 285 8.12 -13.14 13.82
CA LYS A 285 9.27 -13.28 14.73
C LYS A 285 9.13 -14.46 15.68
N ASP A 286 7.90 -14.75 16.09
CA ASP A 286 7.56 -15.90 16.92
C ASP A 286 7.52 -17.21 16.12
N GLY A 287 7.64 -17.13 14.79
CA GLY A 287 7.64 -18.27 13.87
C GLY A 287 6.26 -18.65 13.35
N ASP A 288 5.24 -17.84 13.68
CA ASP A 288 3.87 -18.01 13.22
C ASP A 288 3.66 -17.48 11.78
N ASP A 289 2.51 -17.80 11.19
CA ASP A 289 2.07 -17.21 9.93
C ASP A 289 1.75 -15.71 10.04
N ALA A 290 1.51 -15.07 8.90
CA ALA A 290 1.20 -13.65 8.82
C ALA A 290 -0.09 -13.22 9.55
N GLY A 291 -0.98 -14.15 9.91
CA GLY A 291 -2.30 -13.90 10.49
C GLY A 291 -3.43 -13.79 9.45
N HIS A 292 -3.10 -13.50 8.19
CA HIS A 292 -4.04 -13.45 7.06
C HIS A 292 -3.32 -13.70 5.74
N GLU A 293 -4.10 -14.08 4.72
CA GLU A 293 -3.57 -14.28 3.37
C GLU A 293 -3.10 -12.96 2.76
N PHE A 294 -2.01 -13.02 2.00
CA PHE A 294 -1.52 -11.85 1.26
C PHE A 294 -2.35 -11.67 -0.01
N GLU A 295 -3.07 -10.55 -0.10
CA GLU A 295 -3.98 -10.26 -1.21
C GLU A 295 -3.30 -10.24 -2.60
N HIS A 296 -2.00 -9.93 -2.66
CA HIS A 296 -1.22 -9.89 -3.91
C HIS A 296 -0.39 -11.15 -4.16
N GLN A 297 -0.53 -12.22 -3.35
CA GLN A 297 0.25 -13.46 -3.49
C GLN A 297 0.11 -14.15 -4.86
N GLY A 298 -0.99 -13.90 -5.58
CA GLY A 298 -1.24 -14.44 -6.91
C GLY A 298 -0.59 -13.67 -8.06
N GLU A 299 0.01 -12.50 -7.81
CA GLU A 299 0.74 -11.76 -8.85
C GLU A 299 2.08 -12.47 -9.13
N ALA A 300 2.43 -12.65 -10.41
CA ALA A 300 3.58 -13.45 -10.83
C ALA A 300 4.91 -13.05 -10.15
N GLU A 301 5.07 -11.79 -9.78
CA GLU A 301 6.27 -11.25 -9.16
C GLU A 301 6.35 -11.47 -7.64
N HIS A 302 5.26 -11.93 -7.01
CA HIS A 302 5.20 -12.33 -5.59
C HIS A 302 5.22 -13.86 -5.39
N VAL A 303 5.20 -14.62 -6.50
CA VAL A 303 5.28 -16.07 -6.46
C VAL A 303 6.75 -16.49 -6.35
N TYR A 304 7.07 -17.16 -5.26
CA TYR A 304 8.39 -17.72 -5.01
C TYR A 304 8.29 -19.23 -4.85
N GLU A 305 9.32 -19.96 -5.30
CA GLU A 305 9.46 -21.38 -4.97
C GLU A 305 9.55 -21.52 -3.44
N CYS A 306 8.66 -22.32 -2.85
CA CYS A 306 8.68 -22.67 -1.44
C CYS A 306 9.90 -23.55 -1.18
N ASN A 307 10.94 -22.98 -0.56
CA ASN A 307 12.00 -23.80 0.03
C ASN A 307 11.62 -24.10 1.47
N GLU A 308 11.59 -25.38 1.81
CA GLU A 308 11.17 -25.91 3.12
C GLU A 308 12.06 -25.47 4.31
N GLN A 309 13.13 -24.69 4.07
CA GLN A 309 14.14 -24.27 5.06
C GLN A 309 14.47 -22.77 5.00
N ARG A 310 13.47 -21.87 5.01
CA ARG A 310 13.73 -20.42 5.15
C ARG A 310 13.59 -19.94 6.59
N ASP A 311 14.67 -19.33 7.10
CA ASP A 311 14.70 -18.64 8.39
C ASP A 311 14.09 -17.23 8.21
N VAL A 312 12.77 -17.14 8.35
CA VAL A 312 11.99 -15.89 8.23
C VAL A 312 12.50 -14.80 9.19
N PRO A 313 12.80 -15.09 10.48
CA PRO A 313 13.44 -14.11 11.37
C PRO A 313 14.76 -13.53 10.83
N MET A 314 15.61 -14.35 10.22
CA MET A 314 16.85 -13.87 9.59
C MET A 314 16.58 -12.97 8.37
N GLU A 315 15.60 -13.33 7.54
CA GLU A 315 15.20 -12.52 6.38
C GLU A 315 14.65 -11.15 6.80
N ILE A 316 13.85 -11.12 7.87
CA ILE A 316 13.36 -9.89 8.50
C ILE A 316 14.52 -9.03 8.97
N ARG A 317 15.49 -9.60 9.72
CA ARG A 317 16.65 -8.85 10.21
C ARG A 317 17.47 -8.25 9.08
N ARG A 318 17.67 -8.98 7.99
CA ARG A 318 18.41 -8.49 6.81
C ARG A 318 17.69 -7.34 6.12
N SER A 319 16.35 -7.40 6.07
CA SER A 319 15.50 -6.44 5.36
C SER A 319 14.96 -5.30 6.22
N PHE A 320 15.23 -5.32 7.53
CA PHE A 320 14.67 -4.39 8.51
C PHE A 320 14.88 -2.92 8.14
N GLY A 321 16.04 -2.57 7.56
CA GLY A 321 16.33 -1.22 7.10
C GLY A 321 15.34 -0.67 6.05
N VAL A 322 14.72 -1.55 5.26
CA VAL A 322 13.67 -1.17 4.28
C VAL A 322 12.36 -0.86 5.00
N PHE A 323 12.02 -1.61 6.05
CA PHE A 323 10.78 -1.44 6.80
C PHE A 323 10.77 -0.23 7.74
N LEU A 324 11.92 0.44 7.93
CA LEU A 324 12.00 1.69 8.68
C LEU A 324 11.17 2.83 8.06
N GLU A 325 10.73 2.71 6.80
CA GLU A 325 9.76 3.61 6.16
C GLU A 325 8.44 3.73 6.95
N ALA A 326 8.09 2.72 7.76
CA ALA A 326 6.95 2.77 8.67
C ALA A 326 7.09 3.86 9.77
N VAL A 327 8.33 4.18 10.18
CA VAL A 327 8.59 5.07 11.31
C VAL A 327 8.21 6.52 11.00
N PRO A 328 8.65 7.15 9.89
CA PRO A 328 8.18 8.48 9.53
C PRO A 328 6.66 8.53 9.29
N ALA A 329 6.08 7.48 8.70
CA ALA A 329 4.63 7.42 8.47
C ALA A 329 3.86 7.51 9.80
N GLY A 330 4.19 6.64 10.77
CA GLY A 330 3.60 6.68 12.11
C GLY A 330 3.85 8.00 12.84
N GLN A 331 5.08 8.54 12.75
CA GLN A 331 5.40 9.84 13.35
C GLN A 331 4.56 10.99 12.80
N PHE A 332 4.23 10.98 11.51
CA PHE A 332 3.34 11.99 10.93
C PHE A 332 1.91 11.81 11.40
N LEU A 333 1.38 10.59 11.44
CA LEU A 333 0.03 10.32 11.94
C LEU A 333 -0.13 10.79 13.40
N GLU A 334 0.85 10.52 14.26
CA GLU A 334 0.86 11.05 15.64
C GLU A 334 0.95 12.58 15.71
N SER A 335 1.59 13.21 14.73
CA SER A 335 1.69 14.68 14.67
C SER A 335 0.40 15.30 14.18
N LEU A 336 -0.31 14.60 13.28
CA LEU A 336 -1.61 14.96 12.74
C LEU A 336 -2.71 14.83 13.81
N GLU A 337 -2.70 13.75 14.58
CA GLU A 337 -3.60 13.55 15.73
C GLU A 337 -3.48 14.68 16.77
N LYS A 338 -2.25 15.13 17.06
CA LYS A 338 -1.98 16.22 18.02
C LYS A 338 -2.54 17.58 17.60
N VAL A 339 -2.82 17.76 16.32
CA VAL A 339 -3.42 18.98 15.77
C VAL A 339 -4.85 18.74 15.31
N ASP A 340 -5.52 17.76 15.91
CA ASP A 340 -6.92 17.42 15.63
C ASP A 340 -7.20 17.19 14.14
N PHE A 341 -6.28 16.45 13.51
CA PHE A 341 -6.35 16.09 12.10
C PHE A 341 -6.40 17.29 11.13
N ASP A 342 -5.94 18.47 11.56
CA ASP A 342 -5.67 19.60 10.66
C ASP A 342 -4.34 19.38 9.90
N PRO A 343 -4.38 19.09 8.58
CA PRO A 343 -3.16 18.85 7.81
C PRO A 343 -2.31 20.12 7.65
N PHE A 344 -2.87 21.33 7.80
CA PHE A 344 -2.15 22.60 7.65
C PHE A 344 -1.33 22.97 8.90
N ALA A 345 -1.68 22.42 10.06
CA ALA A 345 -1.02 22.70 11.33
C ALA A 345 0.16 21.76 11.63
N VAL A 346 0.37 20.70 10.84
CA VAL A 346 1.42 19.70 11.08
C VAL A 346 2.81 20.31 10.88
N LYS A 347 3.61 20.32 11.95
CA LYS A 347 5.00 20.78 11.92
C LYS A 347 5.96 19.65 11.58
N SER A 348 7.12 20.00 11.04
CA SER A 348 8.20 19.03 10.82
C SER A 348 8.64 18.40 12.15
N SER A 349 8.87 17.10 12.13
CA SER A 349 9.23 16.30 13.32
C SER A 349 10.57 16.70 13.95
N GLY A 350 11.40 17.47 13.23
CA GLY A 350 12.71 17.94 13.69
C GLY A 350 13.59 16.79 14.19
N TRP A 351 14.16 16.94 15.39
CA TRP A 351 15.04 15.96 16.03
C TRP A 351 14.34 14.66 16.46
N ARG A 352 12.99 14.67 16.59
CA ARG A 352 12.23 13.50 17.07
C ARG A 352 12.28 12.35 16.09
N LEU A 353 12.32 12.63 14.78
CA LEU A 353 12.34 11.59 13.76
C LEU A 353 13.65 10.77 13.78
N PRO A 354 14.85 11.38 13.74
CA PRO A 354 16.10 10.63 13.95
C PRO A 354 16.11 9.79 15.23
N TRP A 355 15.57 10.34 16.34
CA TRP A 355 15.47 9.62 17.60
C TRP A 355 14.55 8.40 17.51
N LYS A 356 13.37 8.53 16.90
CA LYS A 356 12.47 7.39 16.69
C LYS A 356 13.04 6.32 15.76
N ILE A 357 13.75 6.71 14.71
CA ILE A 357 14.45 5.77 13.83
C ILE A 357 15.52 5.03 14.63
N TRP A 358 16.29 5.74 15.46
CA TRP A 358 17.27 5.13 16.36
C TRP A 358 16.61 4.18 17.36
N GLN A 359 15.49 4.55 17.99
CA GLN A 359 14.74 3.67 18.89
C GLN A 359 14.28 2.39 18.20
N ALA A 360 13.69 2.51 17.00
CA ALA A 360 13.24 1.36 16.21
C ALA A 360 14.39 0.41 15.86
N LEU A 361 15.61 0.92 15.72
CA LEU A 361 16.83 0.14 15.48
C LEU A 361 17.40 -0.50 16.75
N THR A 362 17.45 0.23 17.86
CA THR A 362 18.00 -0.27 19.14
C THR A 362 17.07 -1.26 19.81
N GLU A 363 15.77 -1.06 19.67
CA GLU A 363 14.76 -2.03 20.09
C GLU A 363 14.56 -3.11 19.02
N GLY A 364 15.57 -3.39 18.18
CA GLY A 364 15.57 -4.22 16.97
C GLY A 364 15.20 -5.71 17.13
N GLN A 365 14.29 -6.02 18.03
CA GLN A 365 13.46 -7.21 18.14
C GLN A 365 11.96 -6.90 18.35
N LEU A 366 11.54 -5.66 18.62
CA LEU A 366 10.14 -5.27 18.80
C LEU A 366 9.87 -3.92 18.14
N LEU A 367 9.10 -3.91 17.05
CA LEU A 367 8.53 -2.69 16.44
C LEU A 367 7.36 -2.17 17.31
N CYS A 368 7.41 -2.41 18.62
CA CYS A 368 6.30 -2.24 19.55
C CYS A 368 6.22 -0.83 20.12
N SER A 369 7.33 -0.14 20.42
CA SER A 369 7.27 1.15 21.13
C SER A 369 7.10 2.38 20.22
N ALA A 370 7.70 2.38 19.03
CA ALA A 370 7.75 3.57 18.15
C ALA A 370 6.38 3.98 17.57
N LEU A 371 5.38 3.13 17.78
CA LEU A 371 4.01 3.27 17.31
C LEU A 371 2.99 3.09 18.47
N THR A 372 3.39 3.35 19.73
CA THR A 372 2.48 3.30 20.89
C THR A 372 1.84 4.66 21.17
N HIS A 373 0.50 4.69 21.11
CA HIS A 373 -0.33 5.68 21.75
C HIS A 373 -0.16 5.58 23.27
N ARG A 374 0.64 6.47 23.88
CA ARG A 374 0.48 6.77 25.32
C ARG A 374 -0.68 7.75 25.45
N GLY A 375 -1.90 7.20 25.48
CA GLY A 375 -3.05 7.90 26.03
C GLY A 375 -2.81 8.14 27.52
N THR A 376 -2.96 9.40 27.92
CA THR A 376 -3.06 9.89 29.31
C THR A 376 -1.82 9.82 30.20
N ARG A 377 -1.15 10.97 30.37
CA ARG A 377 -1.04 11.65 31.67
C ARG A 377 -0.54 13.08 31.46
N ALA A 378 -1.43 14.01 31.75
CA ALA A 378 -1.11 15.42 31.89
C ALA A 378 -0.15 15.65 33.07
N ALA A 379 0.74 16.61 32.89
CA ALA A 379 1.40 17.45 33.90
C ALA A 379 1.85 16.80 35.23
N ALA A 380 3.16 16.58 35.37
CA ALA A 380 3.88 16.93 36.60
C ALA A 380 5.39 17.02 36.31
N ASN A 381 5.99 18.07 36.88
CA ASN A 381 7.35 18.55 36.70
C ASN A 381 8.44 17.67 37.37
N LEU A 382 9.68 17.83 36.87
CA LEU A 382 10.99 17.74 37.54
C LEU A 382 11.66 16.36 37.84
N ARG A 383 12.73 16.11 37.04
CA ARG A 383 14.09 15.56 37.33
C ARG A 383 14.28 14.16 37.98
N PRO A 384 15.46 13.51 37.73
CA PRO A 384 15.59 12.05 37.69
C PRO A 384 16.36 11.47 38.90
N LEU A 385 15.93 10.32 39.42
CA LEU A 385 16.75 9.41 40.20
C LEU A 385 16.28 7.95 39.98
N VAL A 386 17.21 7.13 39.51
CA VAL A 386 17.22 5.65 39.60
C VAL A 386 18.10 5.32 40.85
N PRO A 387 18.06 4.15 41.54
CA PRO A 387 17.34 2.89 41.30
C PRO A 387 16.56 2.35 42.52
N LEU A 388 15.74 1.32 42.33
CA LEU A 388 15.74 0.12 43.19
C LEU A 388 14.97 -1.03 42.52
N LEU A 389 15.71 -2.12 42.31
CA LEU A 389 15.20 -3.43 41.94
C LEU A 389 14.64 -4.14 43.18
N GLN A 390 13.62 -4.97 42.91
CA GLN A 390 13.36 -6.29 43.50
C GLN A 390 12.38 -6.41 44.70
N ILE A 391 11.63 -7.53 44.65
CA ILE A 391 10.84 -8.24 45.70
C ILE A 391 9.36 -7.77 45.78
N SER A 392 8.29 -8.57 45.56
CA SER A 392 8.06 -10.03 45.60
C SER A 392 6.94 -10.49 44.66
N ARG A 393 7.08 -11.74 44.22
CA ARG A 393 6.04 -12.65 43.73
C ARG A 393 5.67 -13.59 44.89
N ALA A 394 4.40 -13.72 45.27
CA ALA A 394 3.72 -14.94 45.78
C ALA A 394 2.44 -14.62 46.58
N LEU A 395 1.52 -15.60 46.56
CA LEU A 395 0.22 -15.74 47.25
C LEU A 395 -0.95 -14.98 46.57
N LEU A 396 -1.97 -15.63 45.98
CA LEU A 396 -2.58 -16.94 46.22
C LEU A 396 -2.93 -17.67 44.90
N TRP A 397 -2.64 -18.97 44.85
CA TRP A 397 -3.37 -19.97 44.07
C TRP A 397 -3.97 -20.94 45.07
N SER A 398 -5.27 -21.19 44.99
CA SER A 398 -5.91 -22.35 45.61
C SER A 398 -6.16 -23.40 44.53
N ASP A 399 -5.55 -24.56 44.71
CA ASP A 399 -5.78 -25.79 43.93
C ASP A 399 -7.21 -26.28 44.13
N THR A 400 -8.13 -25.88 43.26
CA THR A 400 -9.29 -26.68 42.82
C THR A 400 -9.86 -26.03 41.57
N ASP A 401 -9.28 -26.30 40.41
CA ASP A 401 -10.02 -26.32 39.13
C ASP A 401 -9.16 -27.03 38.10
N LYS A 402 -9.41 -28.33 37.92
CA LYS A 402 -9.08 -29.00 36.66
C LYS A 402 -9.75 -28.19 35.55
N PRO A 403 -9.06 -27.82 34.46
CA PRO A 403 -9.72 -27.08 33.40
C PRO A 403 -10.82 -27.96 32.82
N ALA A 404 -12.07 -27.56 33.05
CA ALA A 404 -13.18 -27.99 32.22
C ALA A 404 -12.78 -27.72 30.77
N ALA A 405 -13.01 -28.71 29.89
CA ALA A 405 -12.74 -28.62 28.47
C ALA A 405 -13.22 -27.25 27.96
N ARG A 406 -12.30 -26.44 27.41
CA ARG A 406 -12.66 -25.24 26.67
C ARG A 406 -13.62 -25.69 25.58
N VAL A 407 -14.88 -25.30 25.70
CA VAL A 407 -15.78 -25.31 24.57
C VAL A 407 -15.22 -24.26 23.61
N ASP A 408 -14.52 -24.72 22.58
CA ASP A 408 -14.15 -23.87 21.45
C ASP A 408 -15.44 -23.33 20.86
N VAL A 409 -15.78 -22.09 21.22
CA VAL A 409 -16.81 -21.35 20.49
C VAL A 409 -16.20 -21.08 19.12
N VAL A 410 -16.46 -22.00 18.19
CA VAL A 410 -16.09 -21.82 16.78
C VAL A 410 -16.74 -20.52 16.32
N VAL A 411 -15.92 -19.48 16.14
CA VAL A 411 -16.38 -18.20 15.61
C VAL A 411 -16.88 -18.46 14.19
N LYS A 412 -18.20 -18.46 14.04
CA LYS A 412 -18.88 -18.65 12.75
C LYS A 412 -18.97 -17.30 12.05
N MET A 413 -18.53 -17.25 10.80
CA MET A 413 -18.61 -16.07 9.95
C MET A 413 -19.75 -16.25 8.96
N LEU A 414 -20.44 -15.16 8.64
CA LEU A 414 -21.50 -15.14 7.63
C LEU A 414 -20.88 -14.89 6.25
N TYR A 415 -21.23 -15.73 5.30
CA TYR A 415 -20.78 -15.65 3.92
C TYR A 415 -21.96 -15.61 2.95
N GLU A 416 -21.77 -14.89 1.86
CA GLU A 416 -22.64 -14.93 0.69
C GLU A 416 -21.84 -15.47 -0.51
N LEU A 417 -22.31 -16.58 -1.06
CA LEU A 417 -21.79 -17.18 -2.29
C LEU A 417 -22.71 -16.78 -3.45
N ILE A 418 -22.10 -16.25 -4.51
CA ILE A 418 -22.73 -16.07 -5.82
C ILE A 418 -22.09 -17.09 -6.77
N GLY A 419 -22.86 -18.09 -7.18
CA GLY A 419 -22.43 -19.11 -8.13
C GLY A 419 -22.97 -18.83 -9.53
N ILE A 420 -22.09 -18.91 -10.53
CA ILE A 420 -22.43 -18.82 -11.95
C ILE A 420 -22.13 -20.17 -12.58
N VAL A 421 -23.17 -20.94 -12.87
CA VAL A 421 -23.09 -22.29 -13.45
C VAL A 421 -23.35 -22.20 -14.96
N ARG A 422 -22.82 -23.16 -15.72
CA ARG A 422 -23.15 -23.27 -17.14
C ARG A 422 -24.67 -23.34 -17.36
N PRO A 423 -25.22 -22.61 -18.35
CA PRO A 423 -26.64 -22.66 -18.65
C PRO A 423 -26.99 -23.97 -19.37
N GLY A 424 -28.25 -24.42 -19.26
CA GLY A 424 -28.80 -25.54 -20.03
C GLY A 424 -29.40 -26.67 -19.19
N ASN A 425 -28.99 -26.83 -17.93
CA ASN A 425 -29.55 -27.86 -17.04
C ASN A 425 -29.68 -27.36 -15.59
N ILE A 426 -30.92 -27.18 -15.12
CA ILE A 426 -31.21 -26.76 -13.74
C ILE A 426 -30.79 -27.82 -12.71
N ALA A 427 -30.72 -29.09 -13.09
CA ALA A 427 -30.28 -30.16 -12.20
C ALA A 427 -28.83 -29.95 -11.76
N GLU A 428 -27.96 -29.45 -12.65
CA GLU A 428 -26.57 -29.14 -12.32
C GLU A 428 -26.46 -28.03 -11.26
N VAL A 429 -27.30 -26.99 -11.37
CA VAL A 429 -27.38 -25.92 -10.38
C VAL A 429 -27.83 -26.46 -9.02
N LYS A 430 -28.85 -27.33 -9.02
CA LYS A 430 -29.38 -27.96 -7.81
C LYS A 430 -28.33 -28.87 -7.15
N GLU A 431 -27.60 -29.66 -7.93
CA GLU A 431 -26.53 -30.52 -7.42
C GLU A 431 -25.40 -29.71 -6.79
N ILE A 432 -24.95 -28.65 -7.45
CA ILE A 432 -23.90 -27.77 -6.93
C ILE A 432 -24.37 -27.09 -5.64
N ALA A 433 -25.58 -26.53 -5.62
CA ALA A 433 -26.15 -25.96 -4.41
C ALA A 433 -26.29 -27.01 -3.30
N HIS A 434 -26.65 -28.25 -3.63
CA HIS A 434 -26.72 -29.34 -2.67
C HIS A 434 -25.34 -29.72 -2.10
N ILE A 435 -24.28 -29.75 -2.92
CA ILE A 435 -22.90 -30.00 -2.49
C ILE A 435 -22.46 -28.93 -1.48
N VAL A 436 -22.63 -27.65 -1.85
CA VAL A 436 -22.28 -26.50 -1.01
C VAL A 436 -23.06 -26.54 0.31
N GLY A 437 -24.39 -26.71 0.24
CA GLY A 437 -25.23 -26.78 1.44
C GLY A 437 -24.90 -27.97 2.34
N SER A 438 -24.67 -29.15 1.76
CA SER A 438 -24.28 -30.36 2.51
C SER A 438 -22.94 -30.17 3.22
N MET A 439 -21.97 -29.53 2.56
CA MET A 439 -20.65 -29.29 3.12
C MET A 439 -20.70 -28.30 4.29
N VAL A 440 -21.52 -27.26 4.19
CA VAL A 440 -21.78 -26.33 5.30
C VAL A 440 -22.43 -27.06 6.47
N LEU A 441 -23.52 -27.80 6.22
CA LEU A 441 -24.29 -28.50 7.27
C LEU A 441 -23.48 -29.59 7.97
N ARG A 442 -22.72 -30.41 7.22
CA ARG A 442 -21.89 -31.50 7.79
C ARG A 442 -20.78 -30.97 8.70
N ASN A 443 -20.30 -29.77 8.47
CA ASN A 443 -19.25 -29.15 9.29
C ASN A 443 -19.81 -28.17 10.32
N GLY A 444 -21.08 -28.32 10.71
CA GLY A 444 -21.70 -27.56 11.78
C GLY A 444 -22.02 -26.10 11.43
N GLY A 445 -21.99 -25.73 10.15
CA GLY A 445 -22.48 -24.45 9.65
C GLY A 445 -24.00 -24.42 9.49
N VAL A 446 -24.56 -23.23 9.21
CA VAL A 446 -26.00 -23.02 9.02
C VAL A 446 -26.23 -22.36 7.67
N VAL A 447 -27.07 -22.96 6.81
CA VAL A 447 -27.50 -22.30 5.57
C VAL A 447 -28.67 -21.38 5.90
N ARG A 448 -28.50 -20.08 5.65
CA ARG A 448 -29.52 -19.05 5.95
C ARG A 448 -30.56 -18.93 4.86
N GLY A 449 -30.18 -19.18 3.61
CA GLY A 449 -31.12 -19.15 2.47
C GLY A 449 -30.41 -19.36 1.15
N ILE A 450 -31.19 -19.78 0.15
CA ILE A 450 -30.73 -20.01 -1.23
C ILE A 450 -31.73 -19.32 -2.16
N SER A 451 -31.23 -18.51 -3.08
CA SER A 451 -32.05 -17.83 -4.09
C SER A 451 -31.54 -18.15 -5.48
N ASN A 452 -32.44 -18.62 -6.35
CA ASN A 452 -32.15 -18.86 -7.74
C ASN A 452 -32.48 -17.61 -8.56
N TRP A 453 -31.48 -17.01 -9.19
CA TRP A 453 -31.65 -15.79 -9.98
C TRP A 453 -31.96 -16.06 -11.45
N GLY A 454 -31.65 -17.26 -11.95
CA GLY A 454 -31.90 -17.65 -13.34
C GLY A 454 -30.75 -17.31 -14.28
N ILE A 455 -31.01 -17.36 -15.59
CA ILE A 455 -29.98 -17.23 -16.63
C ILE A 455 -29.85 -15.76 -17.04
N PHE A 456 -28.63 -15.21 -16.93
CA PHE A 456 -28.30 -13.87 -17.41
C PHE A 456 -27.04 -13.88 -18.27
N SER A 457 -26.84 -12.81 -19.04
CA SER A 457 -25.59 -12.57 -19.74
C SER A 457 -24.44 -12.35 -18.76
N LEU A 458 -23.25 -12.82 -19.13
CA LEU A 458 -22.03 -12.57 -18.37
C LEU A 458 -21.52 -11.15 -18.71
N PRO A 459 -21.01 -10.37 -17.74
CA PRO A 459 -20.43 -9.05 -18.00
C PRO A 459 -19.28 -9.08 -19.02
N LYS A 460 -18.56 -10.20 -19.09
CA LYS A 460 -17.54 -10.50 -20.09
C LYS A 460 -17.66 -11.96 -20.54
N PRO A 461 -17.60 -12.26 -21.86
CA PRO A 461 -17.54 -13.63 -22.33
C PRO A 461 -16.36 -14.37 -21.71
N THR A 462 -16.61 -15.50 -21.05
CA THR A 462 -15.61 -16.25 -20.29
C THR A 462 -15.42 -17.62 -20.93
N SER A 463 -14.16 -18.03 -21.17
CA SER A 463 -13.86 -19.37 -21.68
C SER A 463 -13.51 -20.30 -20.53
N LEU A 464 -14.24 -21.41 -20.41
CA LEU A 464 -14.00 -22.49 -19.46
C LEU A 464 -13.99 -23.81 -20.23
N ASN A 465 -13.00 -24.68 -19.98
CA ASN A 465 -12.90 -26.00 -20.62
C ASN A 465 -13.08 -25.95 -22.15
N GLN A 466 -12.38 -25.02 -22.81
CA GLN A 466 -12.42 -24.78 -24.25
C GLN A 466 -13.79 -24.34 -24.83
N THR A 467 -14.78 -24.09 -23.97
CA THR A 467 -16.10 -23.57 -24.36
C THR A 467 -16.21 -22.10 -23.96
N LYS A 468 -16.73 -21.25 -24.87
CA LYS A 468 -16.95 -19.83 -24.59
C LYS A 468 -18.38 -19.62 -24.10
N HIS A 469 -18.52 -19.15 -22.87
CA HIS A 469 -19.82 -18.84 -22.27
C HIS A 469 -20.10 -17.34 -22.40
N THR A 470 -21.30 -17.02 -22.87
CA THR A 470 -21.85 -15.65 -22.91
C THR A 470 -23.00 -15.45 -21.91
N HIS A 471 -23.61 -16.55 -21.48
CA HIS A 471 -24.67 -16.60 -20.48
C HIS A 471 -24.29 -17.58 -19.38
N GLY A 472 -24.78 -17.33 -18.16
CA GLY A 472 -24.60 -18.19 -17.00
C GLY A 472 -25.86 -18.23 -16.16
N HIS A 473 -26.06 -19.34 -15.45
CA HIS A 473 -27.14 -19.50 -14.47
C HIS A 473 -26.65 -19.02 -13.11
N TYR A 474 -27.27 -17.97 -12.58
CA TYR A 474 -26.91 -17.34 -11.32
C TYR A 474 -27.73 -17.93 -10.18
N PHE A 475 -27.07 -18.30 -9.08
CA PHE A 475 -27.71 -18.57 -7.80
C PHE A 475 -26.90 -17.95 -6.67
N VAL A 476 -27.57 -17.62 -5.59
CA VAL A 476 -26.95 -17.09 -4.38
C VAL A 476 -27.29 -17.97 -3.19
N MET A 477 -26.31 -18.21 -2.34
CA MET A 477 -26.48 -18.92 -1.08
C MET A 477 -25.82 -18.14 0.04
N ARG A 478 -26.55 -17.89 1.12
CA ARG A 478 -26.03 -17.26 2.32
C ARG A 478 -25.93 -18.29 3.44
N TYR A 479 -24.80 -18.33 4.14
CA TYR A 479 -24.55 -19.33 5.18
C TYR A 479 -23.55 -18.87 6.23
N ASP A 480 -23.69 -19.38 7.45
CA ASP A 480 -22.70 -19.28 8.53
C ASP A 480 -21.79 -20.50 8.50
N ALA A 481 -20.48 -20.29 8.43
CA ALA A 481 -19.50 -21.37 8.52
C ALA A 481 -18.23 -20.90 9.22
N SER A 482 -17.41 -21.85 9.66
CA SER A 482 -16.03 -21.51 10.06
C SER A 482 -15.20 -21.11 8.84
N THR A 483 -14.14 -20.35 9.06
CA THR A 483 -13.21 -19.94 7.99
C THR A 483 -12.64 -21.13 7.24
N LYS A 484 -12.32 -22.23 7.95
CA LYS A 484 -11.84 -23.49 7.36
C LYS A 484 -12.86 -24.10 6.38
N VAL A 485 -14.12 -24.23 6.80
CA VAL A 485 -15.19 -24.80 5.97
C VAL A 485 -15.44 -23.94 4.74
N HIS A 486 -15.39 -22.61 4.87
CA HIS A 486 -15.49 -21.71 3.73
C HIS A 486 -14.35 -21.88 2.73
N GLN A 487 -13.12 -22.05 3.22
CA GLN A 487 -11.94 -22.26 2.36
C GLN A 487 -12.01 -23.60 1.61
N ASP A 488 -12.44 -24.66 2.30
CA ASP A 488 -12.64 -25.96 1.69
C ASP A 488 -13.70 -25.86 0.58
N LEU A 489 -14.80 -25.14 0.84
CA LEU A 489 -15.89 -24.91 -0.12
C LEU A 489 -15.43 -24.11 -1.35
N ARG A 490 -14.59 -23.08 -1.18
CA ARG A 490 -13.97 -22.34 -2.30
C ARG A 490 -13.11 -23.25 -3.17
N THR A 491 -12.33 -24.13 -2.54
CA THR A 491 -11.47 -25.09 -3.23
C THR A 491 -12.30 -26.09 -4.03
N THR A 492 -13.37 -26.64 -3.43
CA THR A 492 -14.30 -27.55 -4.11
C THR A 492 -14.98 -26.89 -5.31
N LEU A 493 -15.50 -25.65 -5.15
CA LEU A 493 -16.17 -24.95 -6.25
C LEU A 493 -15.23 -24.54 -7.39
N ARG A 494 -13.95 -24.28 -7.10
CA ARG A 494 -12.94 -23.99 -8.13
C ARG A 494 -12.61 -25.21 -8.98
N LEU A 495 -12.73 -26.42 -8.40
CA LEU A 495 -12.49 -27.68 -9.09
C LEU A 495 -13.74 -28.20 -9.82
N GLU A 496 -14.91 -27.61 -9.59
CA GLU A 496 -16.17 -28.03 -10.21
C GLU A 496 -16.22 -27.63 -11.71
N PRO A 497 -16.16 -28.59 -12.66
CA PRO A 497 -16.04 -28.27 -14.08
C PRO A 497 -17.27 -27.58 -14.69
N ARG A 498 -18.42 -27.65 -14.00
CA ARG A 498 -19.69 -27.01 -14.40
C ARG A 498 -19.82 -25.57 -13.91
N MET A 499 -18.96 -25.15 -12.98
CA MET A 499 -18.94 -23.79 -12.42
C MET A 499 -18.15 -22.84 -13.35
N ILE A 500 -18.83 -21.86 -13.94
CA ILE A 500 -18.18 -20.80 -14.73
C ILE A 500 -17.38 -19.87 -13.82
N ARG A 501 -17.98 -19.45 -12.71
CA ARG A 501 -17.35 -18.57 -11.71
C ARG A 501 -18.10 -18.65 -10.39
N SER A 502 -17.36 -18.66 -9.28
CA SER A 502 -17.91 -18.39 -7.96
C SER A 502 -17.33 -17.08 -7.40
N ALA A 503 -18.17 -16.31 -6.73
CA ALA A 503 -17.77 -15.14 -5.94
C ALA A 503 -18.26 -15.33 -4.51
N HIS A 504 -17.43 -14.95 -3.54
CA HIS A 504 -17.72 -15.12 -2.13
C HIS A 504 -17.50 -13.80 -1.42
N VAL A 505 -18.48 -13.37 -0.64
CA VAL A 505 -18.42 -12.13 0.14
C VAL A 505 -18.58 -12.50 1.62
N LYS A 506 -17.66 -12.03 2.46
CA LYS A 506 -17.79 -12.14 3.91
C LYS A 506 -18.67 -10.98 4.40
N LEU A 507 -19.78 -11.30 5.06
CA LEU A 507 -20.75 -10.32 5.54
C LEU A 507 -20.57 -10.09 7.04
N GLY A 508 -20.43 -8.83 7.44
CA GLY A 508 -20.32 -8.41 8.84
C GLY A 508 -18.92 -8.57 9.47
N ASP A 509 -18.81 -8.13 10.72
CA ASP A 509 -17.59 -8.08 11.53
C ASP A 509 -17.43 -9.26 12.50
N GLY A 510 -18.32 -10.25 12.43
CA GLY A 510 -18.33 -11.43 13.31
C GLY A 510 -19.06 -11.23 14.64
N LYS A 511 -19.65 -10.04 14.87
CA LYS A 511 -20.51 -9.79 16.04
C LYS A 511 -21.94 -10.27 15.76
N LEU A 512 -22.54 -10.96 16.72
CA LEU A 512 -23.89 -11.54 16.61
C LEU A 512 -24.96 -10.50 16.22
N GLU A 513 -24.85 -9.28 16.77
CA GLU A 513 -25.78 -8.16 16.48
C GLU A 513 -25.73 -7.68 15.03
N THR A 514 -24.55 -7.76 14.39
CA THR A 514 -24.38 -7.40 12.98
C THR A 514 -24.90 -8.54 12.09
N LEU A 515 -24.66 -9.79 12.49
CA LEU A 515 -25.05 -10.99 11.73
C LEU A 515 -26.55 -11.26 11.74
N SER A 516 -27.25 -10.93 12.83
CA SER A 516 -28.70 -11.16 12.95
C SER A 516 -29.55 -10.29 12.02
N ARG A 517 -28.99 -9.17 11.53
CA ARG A 517 -29.64 -8.27 10.57
C ARG A 517 -29.76 -8.85 9.15
N PHE A 518 -29.01 -9.93 8.85
CA PHE A 518 -29.00 -10.54 7.53
C PHE A 518 -29.90 -11.79 7.51
N GLY A 519 -31.04 -11.69 6.81
CA GLY A 519 -31.95 -12.80 6.52
C GLY A 519 -31.58 -13.58 5.26
N GLU A 520 -32.57 -14.18 4.60
CA GLU A 520 -32.40 -14.81 3.29
C GLU A 520 -31.88 -13.80 2.24
N PRO A 521 -31.09 -14.25 1.24
CA PRO A 521 -30.66 -13.38 0.14
C PRO A 521 -31.87 -12.99 -0.71
N VAL A 522 -32.35 -11.74 -0.56
CA VAL A 522 -33.44 -11.17 -1.34
C VAL A 522 -32.89 -10.58 -2.63
N TRP A 523 -33.45 -10.98 -3.77
CA TRP A 523 -33.12 -10.40 -5.07
C TRP A 523 -34.31 -9.65 -5.64
N ARG A 524 -34.17 -8.34 -5.83
CA ARG A 524 -35.18 -7.50 -6.48
C ARG A 524 -35.00 -7.56 -7.99
N GLY A 525 -35.55 -8.60 -8.62
CA GLY A 525 -35.77 -8.60 -10.07
C GLY A 525 -36.95 -7.67 -10.42
N ARG A 526 -36.90 -6.99 -11.57
CA ARG A 526 -38.09 -6.32 -12.12
C ARG A 526 -39.18 -7.39 -12.32
N GLY A 527 -40.30 -7.29 -11.61
CA GLY A 527 -41.48 -8.08 -11.96
C GLY A 527 -42.50 -8.40 -10.88
N THR A 528 -42.30 -8.06 -9.61
CA THR A 528 -43.32 -8.18 -8.55
C THR A 528 -42.89 -7.26 -7.41
N ASP A 529 -43.78 -6.38 -6.97
CA ASP A 529 -43.69 -5.39 -5.86
C ASP A 529 -44.00 -3.97 -6.37
N MET A 530 -45.19 -3.87 -6.96
CA MET A 530 -46.02 -2.67 -7.07
C MET A 530 -47.41 -3.08 -6.53
N VAL A 531 -47.47 -3.60 -5.31
CA VAL A 531 -48.68 -3.63 -4.47
C VAL A 531 -48.21 -3.61 -3.01
N GLU A 532 -48.71 -2.59 -2.30
CA GLU A 532 -48.63 -2.27 -0.86
C GLU A 532 -47.32 -1.71 -0.28
#